data_AF-A0A1S3IPX0-F1
#
_entry.id   AF-A0A1S3IPX0-F1
#
_cell.length_a   1.000
_cell.length_b   1.000
_cell.length_c   1.000
_cell.angle_alpha   90.00
_cell.angle_beta   90.00
_cell.angle_gamma   90.00
#
_symmetry.space_group_name_H-M   'P 1'
#
loop_
_entity.id
_entity.type
_entity.pdbx_description
1 polymer ?
#
loop_
_entity_poly.entity_id
_entity_poly.type
_entity_poly.pdbx_seq_one_letter_code
_entity_poly.pdbx_strand_id
1 'polypeptide(L)'
;MKAIGETLQTVKVKGVATLGLCLLIAFLLRPQDSYKLQPSWVKERSESETQEDFDAYNIDIQLPPPVITDLESDGVNEVVLILHNSGGQFNLEILATPETPVASVQQTLPHVEVRKEVVMPIGKRKHQKFDQISVPVAMATGYLEEYQSMVQVRKQVIVIVTSDWRVLCYDHELNLSWQKQLINTHGTRGRYHLKAMGALVLPLQLKKNDKGVIIVGGSYEHATHDAEELRFVASYGDH
;
A
#
# COMPACT_ATOMS: atom_id res chain seq x y z
N MET A 1 64.69 -34.06 12.92
CA MET A 1 63.65 -33.67 13.91
C MET A 1 63.52 -32.16 14.16
N LYS A 2 64.51 -31.30 13.87
CA LYS A 2 64.40 -29.83 14.05
C LYS A 2 63.46 -29.12 13.04
N ALA A 3 63.42 -29.54 11.78
CA ALA A 3 62.64 -28.87 10.72
C ALA A 3 61.10 -28.98 10.86
N ILE A 4 60.61 -29.99 11.60
CA ILE A 4 59.17 -30.21 11.83
C ILE A 4 58.67 -29.29 12.97
N GLY A 5 59.53 -28.97 13.95
CA GLY A 5 59.19 -28.07 15.06
C GLY A 5 59.06 -26.60 14.64
N GLU A 6 59.91 -26.13 13.73
CA GLU A 6 59.87 -24.74 13.22
C GLU A 6 58.66 -24.50 12.28
N THR A 7 58.30 -25.50 11.48
CA THR A 7 57.10 -25.45 10.62
C THR A 7 55.81 -25.52 11.45
N LEU A 8 55.76 -26.32 12.52
CA LEU A 8 54.63 -26.33 13.46
C LEU A 8 54.48 -25.02 14.26
N GLN A 9 55.59 -24.38 14.65
CA GLN A 9 55.55 -23.08 15.34
C GLN A 9 55.06 -21.95 14.42
N THR A 10 55.55 -21.90 13.18
CA THR A 10 55.13 -20.86 12.22
C THR A 10 53.68 -21.02 11.76
N VAL A 11 53.18 -22.26 11.63
CA VAL A 11 51.76 -22.53 11.35
C VAL A 11 50.87 -22.13 12.54
N LYS A 12 51.29 -22.37 13.78
CA LYS A 12 50.57 -21.91 14.98
C LYS A 12 50.47 -20.39 15.05
N VAL A 13 51.55 -19.66 14.77
CA VAL A 13 51.55 -18.18 14.84
C VAL A 13 50.70 -17.57 13.74
N LYS A 14 50.80 -18.07 12.50
CA LYS A 14 49.95 -17.61 11.38
C LYS A 14 48.48 -17.90 11.64
N GLY A 15 48.14 -19.08 12.16
CA GLY A 15 46.76 -19.45 12.50
C GLY A 15 46.16 -18.55 13.57
N VAL A 16 46.92 -18.22 14.62
CA VAL A 16 46.49 -17.29 15.68
C VAL A 16 46.31 -15.87 15.13
N ALA A 17 47.19 -15.41 14.26
CA ALA A 17 47.07 -14.10 13.62
C ALA A 17 45.83 -14.00 12.71
N THR A 18 45.55 -15.05 11.92
CA THR A 18 44.34 -15.11 11.09
C THR A 18 43.06 -15.15 11.94
N LEU A 19 43.04 -15.93 13.03
CA LEU A 19 41.93 -15.96 13.98
C LEU A 19 41.70 -14.58 14.63
N GLY A 20 42.78 -13.91 15.04
CA GLY A 20 42.71 -12.55 15.58
C GLY A 20 42.16 -11.55 14.56
N LEU A 21 42.60 -11.62 13.31
CA LEU A 21 42.10 -10.77 12.23
C LEU A 21 40.62 -11.05 11.94
N CYS A 22 40.20 -12.33 11.90
CA CYS A 22 38.80 -12.70 11.71
C CYS A 22 37.90 -12.22 12.86
N LEU A 23 38.35 -12.31 14.11
CA LEU A 23 37.60 -11.79 15.27
C LEU A 23 37.50 -10.27 15.24
N LEU A 24 38.56 -9.58 14.83
CA LEU A 24 38.58 -8.12 14.71
C LEU A 24 37.67 -7.65 13.59
N ILE A 25 37.67 -8.33 12.44
CA ILE A 25 36.72 -8.09 11.35
C ILE A 25 35.28 -8.36 11.79
N ALA A 26 35.02 -9.46 12.49
CA ALA A 26 33.68 -9.78 13.01
C ALA A 26 33.17 -8.76 14.02
N PHE A 27 34.06 -8.19 14.83
CA PHE A 27 33.73 -7.13 15.77
C PHE A 27 33.46 -5.79 15.06
N LEU A 28 34.28 -5.43 14.07
CA LEU A 28 34.09 -4.21 13.27
C LEU A 28 32.86 -4.26 12.36
N LEU A 29 32.52 -5.44 11.84
CA LEU A 29 31.31 -5.67 11.03
C LEU A 29 30.07 -5.97 11.87
N ARG A 30 30.16 -5.93 13.20
CA ARG A 30 28.97 -6.05 14.05
C ARG A 30 28.06 -4.86 13.73
N PRO A 31 26.77 -5.08 13.40
CA PRO A 31 25.84 -3.98 13.22
C PRO A 31 25.79 -3.19 14.54
N GLN A 32 26.30 -1.95 14.50
CA GLN A 32 26.34 -1.06 15.66
C GLN A 32 24.94 -0.50 15.97
N ASP A 33 24.11 -0.40 14.95
CA ASP A 33 22.77 0.16 15.07
C ASP A 33 21.74 -0.96 15.03
N SER A 34 21.09 -1.19 16.16
CA SER A 34 19.86 -1.98 16.22
C SER A 34 18.67 -1.02 16.22
N TYR A 35 17.90 -1.03 15.15
CA TYR A 35 16.62 -0.32 15.12
C TYR A 35 15.55 -1.17 15.77
N LYS A 36 14.81 -0.60 16.73
CA LYS A 36 13.63 -1.24 17.31
C LYS A 36 12.42 -0.44 16.88
N LEU A 37 11.54 -1.06 16.10
CA LEU A 37 10.24 -0.49 15.78
C LEU A 37 9.38 -0.56 17.04
N GLN A 38 8.79 0.57 17.40
CA GLN A 38 7.81 0.66 18.48
C GLN A 38 6.48 1.10 17.88
N PRO A 39 5.38 0.37 18.16
CA PRO A 39 4.06 0.81 17.73
C PRO A 39 3.74 2.16 18.38
N SER A 40 3.19 3.09 17.60
CA SER A 40 2.89 4.45 18.06
C SER A 40 1.40 4.67 18.32
N TRP A 41 0.53 3.97 17.60
CA TRP A 41 -0.93 4.08 17.70
C TRP A 41 -1.57 2.84 17.08
N VAL A 42 -2.86 2.64 17.34
CA VAL A 42 -3.64 1.52 16.81
C VAL A 42 -4.96 2.03 16.24
N LYS A 43 -5.43 1.39 15.17
CA LYS A 43 -6.80 1.53 14.69
C LYS A 43 -7.48 0.19 14.85
N GLU A 44 -8.56 0.16 15.62
CA GLU A 44 -9.40 -1.02 15.67
C GLU A 44 -10.18 -1.13 14.36
N ARG A 45 -10.16 -2.33 13.80
CA ARG A 45 -11.00 -2.71 12.68
C ARG A 45 -12.37 -3.09 13.24
N SER A 46 -13.47 -2.59 12.72
CA SER A 46 -14.79 -2.91 13.27
C SER A 46 -15.05 -4.40 13.09
N GLU A 47 -15.28 -5.14 14.18
CA GLU A 47 -15.48 -6.61 14.16
C GLU A 47 -16.70 -7.06 13.34
N SER A 48 -17.60 -6.14 12.95
CA SER A 48 -18.72 -6.45 12.02
C SER A 48 -18.28 -6.67 10.57
N GLU A 49 -17.00 -6.42 10.27
CA GLU A 49 -16.34 -6.58 8.97
C GLU A 49 -15.87 -8.02 8.73
N THR A 50 -16.69 -9.02 9.06
CA THR A 50 -16.29 -10.41 8.81
C THR A 50 -16.16 -10.65 7.31
N GLN A 51 -14.92 -10.92 6.93
CA GLN A 51 -14.41 -11.72 5.82
C GLN A 51 -15.43 -12.75 5.25
N GLU A 52 -16.36 -13.26 6.06
CA GLU A 52 -17.48 -14.15 5.70
C GLU A 52 -18.31 -13.70 4.48
N ASP A 53 -18.53 -12.39 4.28
CA ASP A 53 -19.29 -11.89 3.11
C ASP A 53 -18.49 -11.99 1.78
N PHE A 54 -17.15 -12.00 1.84
CA PHE A 54 -16.27 -12.06 0.66
C PHE A 54 -15.68 -13.46 0.43
N ASP A 55 -15.39 -14.21 1.50
CA ASP A 55 -14.93 -15.61 1.45
C ASP A 55 -15.98 -16.51 0.78
N ALA A 56 -17.26 -16.23 0.97
CA ALA A 56 -18.36 -16.93 0.31
C ALA A 56 -18.31 -16.84 -1.23
N TYR A 57 -17.58 -15.86 -1.78
CA TYR A 57 -17.47 -15.62 -3.22
C TYR A 57 -16.05 -15.80 -3.78
N ASN A 58 -15.08 -16.20 -2.95
CA ASN A 58 -13.69 -16.49 -3.37
C ASN A 58 -13.06 -15.33 -4.17
N ILE A 59 -13.35 -14.07 -3.78
CA ILE A 59 -12.77 -12.88 -4.41
C ILE A 59 -11.68 -12.36 -3.46
N ASP A 60 -10.42 -12.52 -3.86
CA ASP A 60 -9.30 -11.89 -3.17
C ASP A 60 -9.34 -10.37 -3.44
N ILE A 61 -9.95 -9.62 -2.53
CA ILE A 61 -10.02 -8.16 -2.62
C ILE A 61 -8.80 -7.58 -1.92
N GLN A 62 -7.76 -7.34 -2.70
CA GLN A 62 -6.62 -6.56 -2.24
C GLN A 62 -6.94 -5.06 -2.39
N LEU A 63 -7.26 -4.42 -1.26
CA LEU A 63 -7.44 -2.96 -1.21
C LEU A 63 -6.09 -2.27 -1.45
N PRO A 64 -6.08 -1.06 -2.05
CA PRO A 64 -4.85 -0.32 -2.24
C PRO A 64 -4.20 0.01 -0.88
N PRO A 65 -2.86 0.07 -0.82
CA PRO A 65 -2.16 0.39 0.40
C PRO A 65 -2.51 1.80 0.89
N PRO A 66 -2.43 2.06 2.21
CA PRO A 66 -2.65 3.39 2.75
C PRO A 66 -1.60 4.38 2.21
N VAL A 67 -2.00 5.62 2.03
CA VAL A 67 -1.12 6.72 1.60
C VAL A 67 -0.90 7.66 2.77
N ILE A 68 0.35 7.98 3.06
CA ILE A 68 0.73 8.94 4.11
C ILE A 68 1.19 10.21 3.42
N THR A 69 0.50 11.31 3.65
CA THR A 69 0.81 12.59 3.01
C THR A 69 0.19 13.75 3.77
N ASP A 70 0.79 14.94 3.62
CA ASP A 70 0.20 16.21 4.01
C ASP A 70 -0.77 16.70 2.91
N LEU A 71 -2.07 16.52 3.13
CA LEU A 71 -3.12 16.86 2.16
C LEU A 71 -3.36 18.37 2.05
N GLU A 72 -3.20 19.10 3.16
CA GLU A 72 -3.54 20.52 3.27
C GLU A 72 -2.35 21.46 3.15
N SER A 73 -1.13 20.90 3.09
CA SER A 73 0.14 21.63 3.11
C SER A 73 0.36 22.42 4.41
N ASP A 74 -0.08 21.88 5.55
CA ASP A 74 0.09 22.49 6.89
C ASP A 74 1.31 21.92 7.67
N GLY A 75 2.00 20.94 7.09
CA GLY A 75 3.15 20.26 7.69
C GLY A 75 2.80 19.05 8.54
N VAL A 76 1.51 18.71 8.69
CA VAL A 76 1.05 17.52 9.40
C VAL A 76 0.64 16.45 8.38
N ASN A 77 1.28 15.29 8.46
CA ASN A 77 0.89 14.18 7.59
C ASN A 77 -0.39 13.51 8.10
N GLU A 78 -1.32 13.25 7.20
CA GLU A 78 -2.47 12.39 7.45
C GLU A 78 -2.27 11.01 6.82
N VAL A 79 -3.04 10.03 7.31
CA VAL A 79 -3.11 8.70 6.71
C VAL A 79 -4.42 8.56 5.96
N VAL A 80 -4.35 8.39 4.65
CA VAL A 80 -5.50 8.10 3.79
C VAL A 80 -5.58 6.60 3.58
N LEU A 81 -6.73 6.01 3.87
CA LEU A 81 -6.93 4.58 3.68
C LEU A 81 -8.36 4.26 3.26
N ILE A 82 -8.50 3.09 2.65
CA ILE A 82 -9.78 2.56 2.22
C ILE A 82 -10.12 1.37 3.10
N LEU A 83 -11.32 1.38 3.67
CA LEU A 83 -11.93 0.22 4.34
C LEU A 83 -13.09 -0.31 3.52
N HIS A 84 -13.43 -1.57 3.76
CA HIS A 84 -14.69 -2.15 3.30
C HIS A 84 -15.61 -2.28 4.52
N ASN A 85 -16.89 -2.00 4.32
CA ASN A 85 -17.90 -2.13 5.36
C ASN A 85 -18.81 -3.31 5.06
N SER A 86 -19.51 -3.77 6.10
CA SER A 86 -20.57 -4.77 5.98
C SER A 86 -21.61 -4.35 4.92
N GLY A 87 -21.99 -5.28 4.04
CA GLY A 87 -22.89 -4.99 2.92
C GLY A 87 -22.20 -4.62 1.60
N GLY A 88 -20.87 -4.71 1.51
CA GLY A 88 -20.12 -4.56 0.25
C GLY A 88 -19.96 -3.11 -0.21
N GLN A 89 -19.94 -2.18 0.75
CA GLN A 89 -19.60 -0.76 0.53
C GLN A 89 -18.13 -0.52 0.87
N PHE A 90 -17.57 0.55 0.34
CA PHE A 90 -16.19 0.95 0.64
C PHE A 90 -16.17 2.37 1.19
N ASN A 91 -15.42 2.57 2.27
CA ASN A 91 -15.28 3.85 2.94
C ASN A 91 -13.86 4.37 2.72
N LEU A 92 -13.76 5.65 2.40
CA LEU A 92 -12.51 6.39 2.32
C LEU A 92 -12.38 7.22 3.60
N GLU A 93 -11.27 7.06 4.29
CA GLU A 93 -11.02 7.73 5.56
C GLU A 93 -9.69 8.49 5.54
N ILE A 94 -9.69 9.63 6.24
CA ILE A 94 -8.50 10.41 6.58
C ILE A 94 -8.31 10.32 8.08
N LEU A 95 -7.17 9.78 8.50
CA LEU A 95 -6.78 9.68 9.90
C LEU A 95 -5.79 10.78 10.27
N ALA A 96 -5.99 11.39 11.43
CA ALA A 96 -5.02 12.30 12.02
C ALA A 96 -4.05 11.50 12.91
N THR A 97 -2.75 11.61 12.65
CA THR A 97 -1.76 11.00 13.54
C THR A 97 -1.72 11.76 14.87
N PRO A 98 -1.83 11.09 16.03
CA PRO A 98 -1.77 11.78 17.32
C PRO A 98 -0.40 12.45 17.50
N GLU A 99 -0.41 13.76 17.77
CA GLU A 99 0.81 14.59 17.89
C GLU A 99 1.68 14.23 19.09
N THR A 100 1.09 13.62 20.11
CA THR A 100 1.81 13.20 21.31
C THR A 100 1.90 11.68 21.34
N PRO A 101 3.11 11.10 21.41
CA PRO A 101 3.24 9.75 21.91
C PRO A 101 2.79 9.83 23.36
N VAL A 102 1.52 9.51 23.61
CA VAL A 102 0.98 9.54 24.96
C VAL A 102 1.78 8.49 25.72
N ALA A 103 2.78 8.95 26.47
CA ALA A 103 3.40 8.20 27.54
C ALA A 103 2.36 8.11 28.67
N SER A 104 1.21 7.50 28.36
CA SER A 104 0.22 7.19 29.36
C SER A 104 0.84 6.14 30.25
N VAL A 105 0.65 6.37 31.54
CA VAL A 105 1.02 5.51 32.66
C VAL A 105 0.41 4.09 32.53
N GLN A 106 -0.51 3.88 31.56
CA GLN A 106 -1.00 2.59 31.08
C GLN A 106 -0.36 2.20 29.74
N GLN A 107 0.10 0.94 29.63
CA GLN A 107 0.77 0.30 28.50
C GLN A 107 -0.07 0.15 27.21
N THR A 108 -1.12 0.95 27.02
CA THR A 108 -2.06 0.85 25.90
C THR A 108 -1.71 1.85 24.81
N LEU A 109 -1.68 1.40 23.56
CA LEU A 109 -1.44 2.27 22.41
C LEU A 109 -2.59 3.27 22.23
N PRO A 110 -2.32 4.53 21.87
CA PRO A 110 -3.37 5.49 21.58
C PRO A 110 -4.16 5.07 20.34
N HIS A 111 -5.49 5.26 20.38
CA HIS A 111 -6.35 5.05 19.23
C HIS A 111 -6.23 6.23 18.27
N VAL A 112 -6.11 5.94 16.98
CA VAL A 112 -6.05 6.99 15.95
C VAL A 112 -7.43 7.60 15.74
N GLU A 113 -7.47 8.93 15.59
CA GLU A 113 -8.70 9.67 15.34
C GLU A 113 -9.03 9.68 13.84
N VAL A 114 -10.28 9.35 13.51
CA VAL A 114 -10.81 9.49 12.15
C VAL A 114 -11.23 10.95 11.96
N ARG A 115 -10.45 11.71 11.18
CA ARG A 115 -10.69 13.14 10.93
C ARG A 115 -11.87 13.35 9.98
N LYS A 116 -11.92 12.55 8.90
CA LYS A 116 -12.98 12.59 7.90
C LYS A 116 -13.24 11.18 7.36
N GLU A 117 -14.49 10.91 7.01
CA GLU A 117 -14.92 9.64 6.43
C GLU A 117 -15.98 9.90 5.36
N VAL A 118 -15.91 9.18 4.24
CA VAL A 118 -16.93 9.19 3.20
C VAL A 118 -17.18 7.80 2.66
N VAL A 119 -18.46 7.45 2.46
CA VAL A 119 -18.83 6.25 1.72
C VAL A 119 -18.67 6.52 0.23
N MET A 120 -17.86 5.70 -0.45
CA MET A 120 -17.62 5.89 -1.88
C MET A 120 -18.85 5.52 -2.72
N PRO A 121 -19.07 6.16 -3.89
CA PRO A 121 -20.19 5.87 -4.80
C PRO A 121 -19.98 4.58 -5.62
N ILE A 122 -19.31 3.60 -5.01
CA ILE A 122 -19.01 2.27 -5.55
C ILE A 122 -19.43 1.21 -4.52
N GLY A 123 -19.30 -0.07 -4.87
CA GLY A 123 -19.81 -1.15 -4.03
C GLY A 123 -21.14 -1.74 -4.50
N LYS A 124 -21.69 -2.64 -3.69
CA LYS A 124 -22.86 -3.45 -4.03
C LYS A 124 -24.15 -2.63 -4.05
N ARG A 125 -24.83 -2.57 -5.19
CA ARG A 125 -26.22 -2.10 -5.26
C ARG A 125 -27.18 -3.25 -4.95
N LYS A 126 -28.38 -2.95 -4.41
CA LYS A 126 -29.38 -3.94 -3.94
C LYS A 126 -29.71 -5.08 -4.92
N HIS A 127 -29.54 -4.86 -6.23
CA HIS A 127 -29.84 -5.85 -7.28
C HIS A 127 -28.61 -6.29 -8.09
N GLN A 128 -27.42 -5.91 -7.66
CA GLN A 128 -26.18 -6.19 -8.39
C GLN A 128 -25.56 -7.49 -7.85
N LYS A 129 -25.20 -8.40 -8.76
CA LYS A 129 -24.42 -9.60 -8.41
C LYS A 129 -23.05 -9.19 -7.88
N PHE A 130 -22.49 -9.97 -6.96
CA PHE A 130 -21.17 -9.70 -6.38
C PHE A 130 -20.05 -9.64 -7.42
N ASP A 131 -20.10 -10.43 -8.51
CA ASP A 131 -19.11 -10.35 -9.61
C ASP A 131 -19.07 -8.97 -10.30
N GLN A 132 -20.16 -8.20 -10.15
CA GLN A 132 -20.32 -6.93 -10.83
C GLN A 132 -19.90 -5.73 -9.99
N ILE A 133 -19.44 -5.97 -8.76
CA ILE A 133 -19.04 -4.92 -7.84
C ILE A 133 -17.76 -4.27 -8.34
N SER A 134 -17.79 -2.94 -8.39
CA SER A 134 -16.61 -2.11 -8.62
C SER A 134 -15.85 -2.00 -7.30
N VAL A 135 -14.60 -2.45 -7.30
CA VAL A 135 -13.73 -2.50 -6.11
C VAL A 135 -12.58 -1.51 -6.32
N PRO A 136 -12.18 -0.74 -5.31
CA PRO A 136 -11.00 0.12 -5.40
C PRO A 136 -9.72 -0.74 -5.46
N VAL A 137 -8.84 -0.47 -6.41
CA VAL A 137 -7.64 -1.28 -6.67
C VAL A 137 -6.35 -0.48 -6.68
N ALA A 138 -6.45 0.84 -6.92
CA ALA A 138 -5.31 1.74 -6.86
C ALA A 138 -5.73 3.06 -6.21
N MET A 139 -4.83 3.64 -5.44
CA MET A 139 -4.99 4.95 -4.81
C MET A 139 -3.71 5.75 -5.00
N ALA A 140 -3.85 7.03 -5.32
CA ALA A 140 -2.74 7.96 -5.44
C ALA A 140 -3.15 9.34 -4.94
N THR A 141 -2.19 10.08 -4.39
CA THR A 141 -2.37 11.49 -4.07
C THR A 141 -1.42 12.34 -4.89
N GLY A 142 -1.74 13.62 -5.03
CA GLY A 142 -0.82 14.61 -5.57
C GLY A 142 -1.49 15.94 -5.86
N TYR A 143 -0.70 16.86 -6.40
CA TYR A 143 -1.14 18.22 -6.67
C TYR A 143 -1.66 18.33 -8.09
N LEU A 144 -2.84 18.95 -8.25
CA LEU A 144 -3.31 19.38 -9.56
C LEU A 144 -2.73 20.72 -9.96
N GLU A 145 -2.39 21.59 -9.01
CA GLU A 145 -1.93 22.95 -9.31
C GLU A 145 -0.39 23.05 -9.22
N GLU A 146 0.20 23.71 -10.21
CA GLU A 146 1.64 23.96 -10.26
C GLU A 146 2.10 24.77 -9.04
N TYR A 147 3.32 24.50 -8.62
CA TYR A 147 3.96 25.27 -7.57
C TYR A 147 4.42 26.62 -8.13
N GLN A 148 3.82 27.71 -7.66
CA GLN A 148 4.13 29.05 -8.12
C GLN A 148 5.04 29.81 -7.15
N SER A 149 4.86 29.63 -5.83
CA SER A 149 5.66 30.34 -4.82
C SER A 149 5.60 29.71 -3.43
N MET A 150 6.53 30.11 -2.56
CA MET A 150 6.60 29.69 -1.15
C MET A 150 5.40 30.13 -0.30
N VAL A 151 4.61 31.10 -0.76
CA VAL A 151 3.42 31.59 -0.04
C VAL A 151 2.16 30.83 -0.46
N GLN A 152 2.22 30.06 -1.56
CA GLN A 152 1.08 29.33 -2.08
C GLN A 152 0.82 28.07 -1.25
N VAL A 153 -0.30 28.04 -0.56
CA VAL A 153 -0.84 26.80 0.05
C VAL A 153 -1.49 25.99 -1.06
N ARG A 154 -0.95 24.80 -1.33
CA ARG A 154 -1.51 23.87 -2.32
C ARG A 154 -2.09 22.67 -1.60
N LYS A 155 -3.22 22.20 -2.11
CA LYS A 155 -3.92 21.06 -1.52
C LYS A 155 -3.86 19.87 -2.47
N GLN A 156 -3.64 18.69 -1.92
CA GLN A 156 -3.61 17.47 -2.71
C GLN A 156 -5.02 16.96 -2.98
N VAL A 157 -5.17 16.24 -4.09
CA VAL A 157 -6.36 15.45 -4.38
C VAL A 157 -6.08 13.99 -4.10
N ILE A 158 -7.12 13.23 -3.79
CA ILE A 158 -7.08 11.78 -3.62
C ILE A 158 -7.74 11.16 -4.84
N VAL A 159 -6.99 10.36 -5.58
CA VAL A 159 -7.46 9.66 -6.78
C VAL A 159 -7.57 8.19 -6.48
N ILE A 160 -8.74 7.63 -6.74
CA ILE A 160 -9.03 6.21 -6.59
C ILE A 160 -9.41 5.65 -7.95
N VAL A 161 -8.79 4.53 -8.30
CA VAL A 161 -9.13 3.78 -9.52
C VAL A 161 -9.70 2.44 -9.12
N THR A 162 -10.76 2.05 -9.82
CA THR A 162 -11.51 0.83 -9.55
C THR A 162 -11.23 -0.27 -10.57
N SER A 163 -11.58 -1.50 -10.20
CA SER A 163 -11.46 -2.70 -11.04
C SER A 163 -12.20 -2.60 -12.38
N ASP A 164 -13.25 -1.77 -12.46
CA ASP A 164 -13.98 -1.49 -13.68
C ASP A 164 -13.46 -0.27 -14.46
N TRP A 165 -12.27 0.28 -14.17
CA TRP A 165 -11.70 1.48 -14.82
C TRP A 165 -12.49 2.76 -14.62
N ARG A 166 -13.18 2.87 -13.48
CA ARG A 166 -13.71 4.15 -13.01
C ARG A 166 -12.63 4.86 -12.20
N VAL A 167 -12.47 6.14 -12.46
CA VAL A 167 -11.63 7.04 -11.68
C VAL A 167 -12.54 7.92 -10.84
N LEU A 168 -12.28 7.96 -9.54
CA LEU A 168 -12.90 8.86 -8.58
C LEU A 168 -11.85 9.86 -8.12
N CYS A 169 -12.16 11.15 -8.15
CA CYS A 169 -11.27 12.19 -7.67
C CYS A 169 -11.95 12.91 -6.50
N TYR A 170 -11.32 12.84 -5.34
CA TYR A 170 -11.73 13.51 -4.12
C TYR A 170 -10.80 14.68 -3.82
N ASP A 171 -11.34 15.73 -3.20
CA ASP A 171 -10.51 16.76 -2.58
C ASP A 171 -10.05 16.32 -1.17
N HIS A 172 -9.24 17.17 -0.54
CA HIS A 172 -8.79 17.06 0.87
C HIS A 172 -9.92 17.07 1.92
N GLU A 173 -11.17 17.40 1.54
CA GLU A 173 -12.37 17.26 2.38
C GLU A 173 -13.09 15.94 2.20
N LEU A 174 -12.64 15.07 1.31
CA LEU A 174 -13.39 13.90 0.87
C LEU A 174 -14.70 14.26 0.13
N ASN A 175 -14.80 15.45 -0.46
CA ASN A 175 -15.85 15.73 -1.43
C ASN A 175 -15.45 15.15 -2.79
N LEU A 176 -16.38 14.43 -3.42
CA LEU A 176 -16.17 13.93 -4.77
C LEU A 176 -16.19 15.09 -5.76
N SER A 177 -15.01 15.48 -6.25
CA SER A 177 -14.85 16.54 -7.25
C SER A 177 -15.40 16.11 -8.61
N TRP A 178 -15.04 14.90 -9.05
CA TRP A 178 -15.56 14.31 -10.28
C TRP A 178 -15.32 12.80 -10.31
N GLN A 179 -16.04 12.13 -11.21
CA GLN A 179 -15.80 10.72 -11.54
C GLN A 179 -15.86 10.49 -13.05
N LYS A 180 -15.07 9.54 -13.56
CA LYS A 180 -15.04 9.21 -14.99
C LYS A 180 -14.86 7.71 -15.21
N GLN A 181 -15.69 7.15 -16.09
CA GLN A 181 -15.49 5.81 -16.64
C GLN A 181 -14.53 5.90 -17.84
N LEU A 182 -13.38 5.21 -17.79
CA LEU A 182 -12.37 5.23 -18.86
C LEU A 182 -12.62 4.13 -19.90
N ILE A 183 -12.83 2.90 -19.45
CA ILE A 183 -13.00 1.71 -20.31
C ILE A 183 -14.29 0.99 -19.91
N ASN A 184 -15.04 0.46 -20.87
CA ASN A 184 -16.19 -0.38 -20.58
C ASN A 184 -15.76 -1.86 -20.52
N THR A 185 -15.79 -2.46 -19.33
CA THR A 185 -15.37 -3.84 -19.08
C THR A 185 -16.52 -4.83 -18.97
N HIS A 186 -17.77 -4.43 -19.28
CA HIS A 186 -18.96 -5.28 -19.10
C HIS A 186 -18.90 -6.62 -19.87
N GLY A 187 -18.10 -6.75 -20.93
CA GLY A 187 -17.95 -7.97 -21.73
C GLY A 187 -16.69 -8.80 -21.48
N THR A 188 -15.76 -8.34 -20.65
CA THR A 188 -14.45 -9.01 -20.41
C THR A 188 -14.39 -9.72 -19.06
N ARG A 189 -15.41 -9.55 -18.22
CA ARG A 189 -15.54 -10.18 -16.89
C ARG A 189 -15.48 -11.71 -16.98
N GLY A 190 -14.68 -12.32 -16.11
CA GLY A 190 -14.46 -13.77 -16.03
C GLY A 190 -13.46 -14.37 -17.02
N ARG A 191 -13.02 -13.62 -18.04
CA ARG A 191 -11.94 -14.03 -18.95
C ARG A 191 -10.61 -13.39 -18.62
N TYR A 192 -10.65 -12.20 -18.04
CA TYR A 192 -9.48 -11.45 -17.64
C TYR A 192 -9.60 -11.03 -16.18
N HIS A 193 -8.53 -11.25 -15.41
CA HIS A 193 -8.38 -10.78 -14.04
C HIS A 193 -7.44 -9.59 -14.03
N LEU A 194 -7.72 -8.61 -13.19
CA LEU A 194 -6.84 -7.45 -13.04
C LEU A 194 -5.55 -7.91 -12.37
N LYS A 195 -4.40 -7.71 -13.03
CA LYS A 195 -3.08 -8.06 -12.48
C LYS A 195 -2.48 -6.91 -11.68
N ALA A 196 -2.51 -5.72 -12.26
CA ALA A 196 -1.98 -4.51 -11.63
C ALA A 196 -2.68 -3.27 -12.15
N MET A 197 -2.81 -2.26 -11.31
CA MET A 197 -3.32 -0.94 -11.68
C MET A 197 -2.58 0.12 -10.86
N GLY A 198 -2.42 1.31 -11.43
CA GLY A 198 -1.77 2.44 -10.77
C GLY A 198 -2.32 3.76 -11.29
N ALA A 199 -2.16 4.80 -10.48
CA ALA A 199 -2.48 6.17 -10.82
C ALA A 199 -1.32 7.10 -10.46
N LEU A 200 -1.18 8.18 -11.21
CA LEU A 200 -0.21 9.24 -10.97
C LEU A 200 -0.89 10.59 -11.17
N VAL A 201 -0.76 11.48 -10.18
CA VAL A 201 -1.33 12.83 -10.21
C VAL A 201 -0.20 13.83 -10.44
N LEU A 202 -0.29 14.62 -11.51
CA LEU A 202 0.72 15.59 -11.90
C LEU A 202 0.10 16.98 -12.07
N PRO A 203 0.77 18.04 -11.59
CA PRO A 203 0.37 19.41 -11.85
C PRO A 203 0.86 19.85 -13.24
N LEU A 204 0.44 19.15 -14.30
CA LEU A 204 0.82 19.44 -15.67
C LEU A 204 -0.39 19.93 -16.45
N GLN A 205 -0.32 21.13 -17.02
CA GLN A 205 -1.38 21.65 -17.88
C GLN A 205 -1.19 21.18 -19.32
N LEU A 206 -2.14 20.39 -19.85
CA LEU A 206 -2.11 19.95 -21.25
C LEU A 206 -2.82 20.93 -22.19
N LYS A 207 -3.91 21.54 -21.73
CA LYS A 207 -4.66 22.56 -22.45
C LYS A 207 -4.81 23.82 -21.60
N LYS A 208 -5.12 24.92 -22.28
CA LYS A 208 -5.45 26.19 -21.64
C LYS A 208 -6.64 25.98 -20.68
N ASN A 209 -6.44 26.34 -19.41
CA ASN A 209 -7.38 26.19 -18.28
C ASN A 209 -7.49 24.78 -17.67
N ASP A 210 -6.66 23.82 -18.09
CA ASP A 210 -6.52 22.58 -17.32
C ASP A 210 -5.78 22.88 -16.02
N LYS A 211 -6.16 22.20 -14.93
CA LYS A 211 -5.42 22.33 -13.66
C LYS A 211 -4.19 21.43 -13.65
N GLY A 212 -4.40 20.14 -13.91
CA GLY A 212 -3.36 19.11 -13.93
C GLY A 212 -3.81 17.87 -14.71
N VAL A 213 -3.04 16.79 -14.58
CA VAL A 213 -3.26 15.50 -15.27
C VAL A 213 -3.26 14.36 -14.27
N ILE A 214 -4.16 13.42 -14.48
CA ILE A 214 -4.18 12.13 -13.80
C ILE A 214 -3.93 11.05 -14.85
N ILE A 215 -2.81 10.34 -14.69
CA ILE A 215 -2.43 9.22 -15.55
C ILE A 215 -2.83 7.94 -14.85
N VAL A 216 -3.57 7.08 -15.55
CA VAL A 216 -4.00 5.77 -15.05
C VAL A 216 -3.45 4.70 -15.97
N GLY A 217 -2.83 3.68 -15.38
CA GLY A 217 -2.30 2.53 -16.10
C GLY A 217 -2.71 1.24 -15.42
N GLY A 218 -2.84 0.17 -16.19
CA GLY A 218 -3.18 -1.14 -15.65
C GLY A 218 -2.94 -2.26 -16.64
N SER A 219 -2.86 -3.48 -16.13
CA SER A 219 -2.67 -4.70 -16.91
C SER A 219 -3.65 -5.78 -16.48
N TYR A 220 -4.06 -6.59 -17.45
CA TYR A 220 -4.96 -7.71 -17.27
C TYR A 220 -4.23 -9.02 -17.60
N GLU A 221 -4.60 -10.07 -16.88
CA GLU A 221 -4.13 -11.44 -17.11
C GLU A 221 -5.30 -12.32 -17.51
N HIS A 222 -5.09 -13.28 -18.41
CA HIS A 222 -6.14 -14.18 -18.85
C HIS A 222 -6.39 -15.26 -17.80
N ALA A 223 -7.66 -15.58 -17.53
CA ALA A 223 -8.08 -16.45 -16.44
C ALA A 223 -7.53 -17.89 -16.51
N THR A 224 -7.03 -18.33 -17.65
CA THR A 224 -6.52 -19.69 -17.85
C THR A 224 -5.06 -19.88 -17.44
N HIS A 225 -4.30 -18.80 -17.18
CA HIS A 225 -2.88 -18.92 -16.83
C HIS A 225 -2.66 -19.48 -15.41
N ASP A 226 -3.49 -19.10 -14.43
CA ASP A 226 -3.41 -19.64 -13.05
C ASP A 226 -3.69 -21.15 -12.97
N ALA A 227 -4.53 -21.67 -13.87
CA ALA A 227 -4.91 -23.08 -13.87
C ALA A 227 -3.79 -24.01 -14.36
N GLU A 228 -2.84 -23.49 -15.15
CA GLU A 228 -1.73 -24.29 -15.68
C GLU A 228 -0.56 -24.35 -14.68
N GLU A 229 -0.30 -23.27 -13.95
CA GLU A 229 0.76 -23.21 -12.93
C GLU A 229 0.44 -24.11 -11.72
N LEU A 230 -0.84 -24.15 -11.28
CA LEU A 230 -1.31 -25.06 -10.23
C LEU A 230 -1.25 -26.54 -10.66
N ARG A 231 -1.44 -26.84 -11.95
CA ARG A 231 -1.28 -28.20 -12.50
C ARG A 231 0.20 -28.61 -12.57
N PHE A 232 1.09 -27.66 -12.85
CA PHE A 232 2.53 -27.93 -12.90
C PHE A 232 3.08 -28.28 -11.51
N VAL A 233 2.65 -27.55 -10.47
CA VAL A 233 3.04 -27.83 -9.07
C VAL A 233 2.47 -29.16 -8.57
N ALA A 234 1.22 -29.50 -8.92
CA ALA A 234 0.62 -30.78 -8.54
C ALA A 234 1.30 -32.00 -9.21
N SER A 235 1.94 -31.82 -10.38
CA SER A 235 2.65 -32.90 -11.06
C SER A 235 4.04 -33.23 -10.50
N TYR A 236 4.58 -32.37 -9.63
CA TYR A 236 5.93 -32.53 -9.06
C TYR A 236 5.94 -33.14 -7.64
N GLY A 237 4.75 -33.45 -7.09
CA GLY A 237 4.60 -34.03 -5.75
C GLY A 237 4.40 -35.56 -5.70
N ASP A 238 4.34 -36.23 -6.85
CA ASP A 238 3.99 -37.66 -6.97
C ASP A 238 5.14 -38.54 -7.52
N HIS A 239 6.40 -38.23 -7.16
CA HIS A 239 7.55 -39.10 -7.39
C HIS A 239 8.42 -39.28 -6.14
#